data_AF-A0AAV4MWP2-F1
#
_entry.id   AF-A0AAV4MWP2-F1
#
_cell.length_a   1.000
_cell.length_b   1.000
_cell.length_c   1.000
_cell.angle_alpha   90.00
_cell.angle_beta   90.00
_cell.angle_gamma   90.00
#
_symmetry.space_group_name_H-M   'P 1'
#
loop_
_entity.id
_entity.type
_entity.pdbx_description
1 polymer ?
#
loop_
_entity_poly.entity_id
_entity_poly.type
_entity_poly.pdbx_seq_one_letter_code
_entity_poly.pdbx_strand_id
1 'polypeptide(L)'
;MVHSKINNWIDLSFCLPIKVHRLQDERLLVEPGDINACLKDLRPYHGLLLLVDASELLSSLPEDSSPALIRLISVTSPLKNLQQLAADADIILSHVFQLVSHLLYWGKATIIYPLCDSNVYMISPYAPTHMYSSLEAKFCEQFPNMSLLAVLSQFSLPISLSVLDDPMNSSYQQHRLLTQLHTYVYLIPPERASSSLQNGELIEDTTRTIKTLESSDLSSSYQSEESLLSPSHSKASSVSDEEDLSLREQDCIRQANLTPLERDSIIRDASHNSKDDLKNFIRFCPYFRGRHHLEEIMYCENIRRSHLLSLLDKFRNVLITCQFEDTAVVALNKRL
;
A
#
# COMPACT_ATOMS: atom_id res chain seq x y z
N MET A 1 0.60 27.19 15.21
CA MET A 1 1.01 27.86 13.96
C MET A 1 1.40 29.29 14.32
N VAL A 2 2.51 29.81 13.81
CA VAL A 2 2.92 31.21 14.05
C VAL A 2 3.01 31.89 12.70
N HIS A 3 2.20 32.94 12.51
CA HIS A 3 2.31 33.86 11.39
C HIS A 3 2.98 35.13 11.89
N SER A 4 4.08 35.51 11.26
CA SER A 4 4.85 36.70 11.61
C SER A 4 5.17 37.46 10.35
N LYS A 5 4.94 38.78 10.36
CA LYS A 5 5.34 39.64 9.25
C LYS A 5 6.75 40.18 9.49
N ILE A 6 7.70 39.84 8.61
CA ILE A 6 8.97 40.58 8.55
C ILE A 6 8.73 41.85 7.75
N ASN A 7 9.13 42.99 8.32
CA ASN A 7 9.02 44.31 7.69
C ASN A 7 7.61 44.67 7.19
N ASN A 8 6.56 44.15 7.84
CA ASN A 8 5.15 44.33 7.49
C ASN A 8 4.71 43.86 6.09
N TRP A 9 5.60 43.30 5.27
CA TRP A 9 5.30 42.90 3.89
C TRP A 9 5.66 41.44 3.56
N ILE A 10 6.50 40.79 4.35
CA ILE A 10 6.87 39.38 4.15
C ILE A 10 6.15 38.54 5.20
N ASP A 11 5.15 37.78 4.77
CA ASP A 11 4.46 36.81 5.63
C ASP A 11 5.32 35.56 5.84
N LEU A 12 5.91 35.43 7.02
CA LEU A 12 6.52 34.19 7.47
C LEU A 12 5.48 33.35 8.20
N SER A 13 5.28 32.14 7.69
CA SER A 13 4.50 31.13 8.39
C SER A 13 5.46 30.05 8.88
N PHE A 14 5.41 29.75 10.18
CA PHE A 14 6.15 28.65 10.79
C PHE A 14 5.19 27.70 11.50
N CYS A 15 5.42 26.40 11.33
CA CYS A 15 4.76 25.40 12.14
C CYS A 15 5.76 24.39 12.72
N LEU A 16 5.42 23.90 13.91
CA LEU A 16 6.09 22.76 14.53
C LEU A 16 5.20 21.56 14.26
N PRO A 17 5.61 20.59 13.43
CA PRO A 17 4.77 19.45 13.07
C PRO A 17 4.17 18.77 14.30
N ILE A 18 4.99 18.45 15.30
CA ILE A 18 4.55 17.89 16.59
C ILE A 18 3.37 18.67 17.19
N LYS A 19 3.42 20.00 17.21
CA LYS A 19 2.34 20.80 17.79
C LYS A 19 1.10 20.85 16.91
N VAL A 20 1.26 20.85 15.58
CA VAL A 20 0.12 20.87 14.66
C VAL A 20 -0.65 19.56 14.72
N HIS A 21 0.06 18.43 14.64
CA HIS A 21 -0.55 17.11 14.65
C HIS A 21 -1.13 16.75 16.03
N ARG A 22 -0.48 17.16 17.14
CA ARG A 22 -1.05 17.00 18.50
C ARG A 22 -2.35 17.79 18.72
N LEU A 23 -2.54 18.92 18.05
CA LEU A 23 -3.80 19.67 18.15
C LEU A 23 -4.95 18.95 17.47
N GLN A 24 -4.67 18.03 16.54
CA GLN A 24 -5.66 17.24 15.82
C GLN A 24 -5.94 15.92 16.53
N ASP A 25 -4.90 15.24 17.03
CA ASP A 25 -5.02 14.12 17.97
C ASP A 25 -3.81 14.15 18.92
N GLU A 26 -4.08 14.31 20.22
CA GLU A 26 -3.07 14.44 21.28
C GLU A 26 -2.08 13.25 21.32
N ARG A 27 -2.46 12.11 20.74
CA ARG A 27 -1.67 10.88 20.71
C ARG A 27 -0.64 10.84 19.58
N LEU A 28 -0.70 11.76 18.63
CA LEU A 28 0.24 11.80 17.50
C LEU A 28 1.55 12.48 17.89
N LEU A 29 2.65 11.78 17.63
CA LEU A 29 4.01 12.26 17.81
C LEU A 29 4.69 12.29 16.45
N VAL A 30 4.59 13.44 15.78
CA VAL A 30 5.08 13.62 14.41
C VAL A 30 6.39 14.37 14.43
N GLU A 31 7.50 13.65 14.36
CA GLU A 31 8.81 14.27 14.19
C GLU A 31 9.02 14.71 12.73
N PRO A 32 9.83 15.74 12.44
CA PRO A 32 10.12 16.13 11.06
C PRO A 32 10.74 15.00 10.21
N GLY A 33 11.46 14.07 10.87
CA GLY A 33 12.01 12.88 10.22
C GLY A 33 10.94 11.90 9.74
N ASP A 34 9.79 11.88 10.40
CA ASP A 34 8.67 10.99 10.08
C ASP A 34 7.99 11.41 8.77
N ILE A 35 7.90 12.72 8.51
CA ILE A 35 7.42 13.27 7.24
C ILE A 35 8.38 12.89 6.10
N ASN A 36 9.69 12.96 6.33
CA ASN A 36 10.68 12.54 5.33
C ASN A 36 10.66 11.03 5.06
N ALA A 37 10.43 10.21 6.09
CA ALA A 37 10.23 8.78 5.92
C ALA A 37 8.93 8.50 5.15
N CYS A 38 7.86 9.23 5.48
CA CYS A 38 6.59 9.19 4.77
C CYS A 38 6.76 9.43 3.27
N LEU A 39 7.54 10.44 2.87
CA LEU A 39 7.79 10.72 1.45
C LEU A 39 8.43 9.56 0.68
N LYS A 40 9.24 8.74 1.35
CA LYS A 40 9.85 7.55 0.73
C LYS A 40 8.84 6.44 0.50
N ASP A 41 7.79 6.41 1.30
CA ASP A 41 6.75 5.38 1.27
C ASP A 41 5.54 5.82 0.43
N LEU A 42 5.46 7.09 0.00
CA LEU A 42 4.43 7.56 -0.93
C LEU A 42 4.50 6.83 -2.27
N ARG A 43 3.33 6.44 -2.79
CA ARG A 43 3.16 5.77 -4.07
C ARG A 43 2.08 6.47 -4.88
N PRO A 44 2.11 6.34 -6.22
CA PRO A 44 1.19 7.07 -7.10
C PRO A 44 -0.27 6.63 -6.96
N TYR A 45 -0.51 5.41 -6.46
CA TYR A 45 -1.84 4.84 -6.21
C TYR A 45 -2.48 5.30 -4.90
N HIS A 46 -1.74 5.96 -4.01
CA HIS A 46 -2.32 6.59 -2.82
C HIS A 46 -3.22 7.77 -3.23
N GLY A 47 -4.11 8.19 -2.35
CA GLY A 47 -4.96 9.37 -2.45
C GLY A 47 -4.64 10.41 -1.37
N LEU A 48 -5.33 11.54 -1.44
CA LEU A 48 -5.17 12.66 -0.52
C LEU A 48 -6.53 13.05 0.06
N LEU A 49 -6.65 13.12 1.38
CA LEU A 49 -7.82 13.64 2.07
C LEU A 49 -7.47 14.95 2.75
N LEU A 50 -8.18 16.02 2.41
CA LEU A 50 -8.06 17.30 3.09
C LEU A 50 -8.78 17.24 4.44
N LEU A 51 -8.12 17.74 5.49
CA LEU A 51 -8.65 17.80 6.86
C LEU A 51 -9.44 19.11 7.11
N VAL A 52 -9.42 20.00 6.14
CA VAL A 52 -10.11 21.30 6.14
C VAL A 52 -10.77 21.44 4.78
N ASP A 53 -11.91 22.14 4.73
CA ASP A 53 -12.60 22.40 3.48
C ASP A 53 -11.69 23.11 2.47
N ALA A 54 -11.74 22.69 1.20
CA ALA A 54 -10.86 23.20 0.16
C ALA A 54 -10.97 24.72 0.01
N SER A 55 -12.19 25.28 0.09
CA SER A 55 -12.43 26.72 0.01
C SER A 55 -11.84 27.48 1.20
N GLU A 56 -11.98 26.95 2.42
CA GLU A 56 -11.39 27.54 3.62
C GLU A 56 -9.86 27.49 3.55
N LEU A 57 -9.31 26.34 3.14
CA LEU A 57 -7.88 26.16 2.97
C LEU A 57 -7.32 27.18 1.97
N LEU A 58 -7.96 27.33 0.81
CA LEU A 58 -7.56 28.33 -0.21
C LEU A 58 -7.64 29.77 0.31
N SER A 59 -8.64 30.10 1.13
CA SER A 59 -8.75 31.44 1.74
C SER A 59 -7.69 31.72 2.80
N SER A 60 -7.14 30.67 3.43
CA SER A 60 -6.10 30.77 4.46
C SER A 60 -4.68 30.89 3.89
N LEU A 61 -4.52 30.67 2.58
CA LEU A 61 -3.21 30.71 1.92
C LEU A 61 -2.72 32.15 1.72
N PRO A 62 -1.41 32.41 1.88
CA PRO A 62 -0.80 33.70 1.53
C PRO A 62 -1.00 34.04 0.05
N GLU A 63 -1.02 35.32 -0.29
CA GLU A 63 -1.15 35.80 -1.68
C GLU A 63 -0.02 35.28 -2.60
N ASP A 64 1.17 35.05 -2.04
CA ASP A 64 2.35 34.51 -2.75
C ASP A 64 2.36 32.97 -2.86
N SER A 65 1.23 32.31 -2.61
CA SER A 65 1.16 30.85 -2.69
C SER A 65 1.39 30.33 -4.10
N SER A 66 2.15 29.24 -4.22
CA SER A 66 2.44 28.60 -5.50
C SER A 66 1.14 28.29 -6.26
N PRO A 67 0.99 28.71 -7.53
CA PRO A 67 -0.18 28.39 -8.35
C PRO A 67 -0.40 26.88 -8.48
N ALA A 68 0.67 26.09 -8.43
CA ALA A 68 0.59 24.63 -8.47
C ALA A 68 -0.12 24.05 -7.23
N LEU A 69 0.11 24.64 -6.05
CA LEU A 69 -0.58 24.25 -4.83
C LEU A 69 -2.08 24.58 -4.90
N ILE A 70 -2.40 25.77 -5.41
CA ILE A 70 -3.80 26.21 -5.60
C ILE A 70 -4.54 25.27 -6.55
N ARG A 71 -3.94 24.94 -7.71
CA ARG A 71 -4.51 23.98 -8.65
C ARG A 71 -4.69 22.60 -8.04
N LEU A 72 -3.69 22.11 -7.29
CA LEU A 72 -3.78 20.81 -6.63
C LEU A 72 -4.94 20.77 -5.63
N ILE A 73 -5.05 21.77 -4.75
CA ILE A 73 -6.12 21.85 -3.75
C ILE A 73 -7.49 21.93 -4.44
N SER A 74 -7.60 22.69 -5.53
CA SER A 74 -8.88 22.84 -6.24
C SER A 74 -9.37 21.58 -6.92
N VAL A 75 -8.47 20.68 -7.33
CA VAL A 75 -8.84 19.39 -7.96
C VAL A 75 -8.84 18.21 -6.99
N THR A 76 -8.42 18.42 -5.73
CA THR A 76 -8.27 17.35 -4.75
C THR A 76 -9.62 16.69 -4.47
N SER A 77 -9.66 15.37 -4.56
CA SER A 77 -10.83 14.56 -4.27
C SER A 77 -10.38 13.27 -3.60
N PRO A 78 -11.08 12.82 -2.53
CA PRO A 78 -10.74 11.56 -1.86
C PRO A 78 -11.01 10.33 -2.73
N LEU A 79 -11.67 10.49 -3.88
CA LEU A 79 -11.98 9.42 -4.84
C LEU A 79 -10.85 9.19 -5.86
N LYS A 80 -9.82 10.05 -5.87
CA LYS A 80 -8.76 10.04 -6.88
C LYS A 80 -7.40 9.70 -6.26
N ASN A 81 -6.57 8.98 -7.01
CA ASN A 81 -5.18 8.76 -6.62
C ASN A 81 -4.27 9.95 -7.03
N LEU A 82 -3.07 10.00 -6.46
CA LEU A 82 -2.10 11.06 -6.68
C LEU A 82 -1.68 11.18 -8.15
N GLN A 83 -1.66 10.07 -8.90
CA GLN A 83 -1.39 10.12 -10.34
C GLN A 83 -2.51 10.79 -11.13
N GLN A 84 -3.77 10.53 -10.78
CA GLN A 84 -4.93 11.19 -11.38
C GLN A 84 -4.96 12.67 -11.00
N LEU A 85 -4.68 13.00 -9.73
CA LEU A 85 -4.59 14.39 -9.28
C LEU A 85 -3.47 15.15 -10.00
N ALA A 86 -2.34 14.50 -10.27
CA ALA A 86 -1.26 15.08 -11.07
C ALA A 86 -1.71 15.42 -12.49
N ALA A 87 -2.45 14.51 -13.14
CA ALA A 87 -3.00 14.74 -14.47
C ALA A 87 -4.04 15.86 -14.48
N ASP A 88 -4.97 15.88 -13.50
CA ASP A 88 -6.05 16.87 -13.41
C ASP A 88 -5.53 18.28 -13.09
N ALA A 89 -4.49 18.39 -12.26
CA ALA A 89 -3.87 19.67 -11.90
C ALA A 89 -2.87 20.18 -12.95
N ASP A 90 -2.57 19.37 -13.97
CA ASP A 90 -1.48 19.57 -14.93
C ASP A 90 -0.14 19.84 -14.21
N ILE A 91 0.26 18.89 -13.35
CA ILE A 91 1.48 18.94 -12.54
C ILE A 91 2.21 17.60 -12.66
N ILE A 92 3.54 17.65 -12.75
CA ILE A 92 4.38 16.44 -12.74
C ILE A 92 4.23 15.73 -11.39
N LEU A 93 4.07 14.41 -11.39
CA LEU A 93 3.85 13.60 -10.18
C LEU A 93 4.91 13.82 -9.08
N SER A 94 6.18 14.02 -9.44
CA SER A 94 7.23 14.34 -8.48
C SER A 94 6.98 15.65 -7.71
N HIS A 95 6.45 16.67 -8.39
CA HIS A 95 6.04 17.93 -7.74
C HIS A 95 4.77 17.74 -6.91
N VAL A 96 3.84 16.87 -7.32
CA VAL A 96 2.68 16.52 -6.49
C VAL A 96 3.12 15.92 -5.16
N PHE A 97 4.12 15.01 -5.14
CA PHE A 97 4.65 14.48 -3.88
C PHE A 97 5.23 15.57 -2.97
N GLN A 98 5.90 16.59 -3.53
CA GLN A 98 6.42 17.73 -2.76
C GLN A 98 5.29 18.61 -2.21
N LEU A 99 4.26 18.88 -2.99
CA LEU A 99 3.10 19.67 -2.55
C LEU A 99 2.29 18.92 -1.48
N VAL A 100 2.09 17.62 -1.66
CA VAL A 100 1.47 16.74 -0.67
C VAL A 100 2.29 16.74 0.62
N SER A 101 3.63 16.61 0.51
CA SER A 101 4.52 16.73 1.68
C SER A 101 4.27 17.99 2.47
N HIS A 102 4.12 19.11 1.77
CA HIS A 102 3.87 20.39 2.39
C HIS A 102 2.51 20.36 3.12
N LEU A 103 1.44 19.91 2.46
CA LEU A 103 0.12 19.79 3.11
C LEU A 103 0.12 18.87 4.33
N LEU A 104 0.89 17.77 4.30
CA LEU A 104 1.08 16.89 5.44
C LEU A 104 1.85 17.58 6.56
N TYR A 105 2.96 18.28 6.24
CA TYR A 105 3.77 19.03 7.21
C TYR A 105 2.96 20.09 7.97
N TRP A 106 2.01 20.73 7.28
CA TRP A 106 1.10 21.71 7.86
C TRP A 106 -0.15 21.10 8.51
N GLY A 107 -0.28 19.77 8.54
CA GLY A 107 -1.45 19.06 9.05
C GLY A 107 -2.75 19.43 8.34
N LYS A 108 -2.70 19.82 7.06
CA LYS A 108 -3.89 20.20 6.28
C LYS A 108 -4.47 19.04 5.49
N ALA A 109 -3.73 17.95 5.35
CA ALA A 109 -4.15 16.75 4.66
C ALA A 109 -3.63 15.49 5.36
N THR A 110 -4.17 14.34 4.98
CA THR A 110 -3.70 13.00 5.36
C THR A 110 -3.70 12.08 4.13
N ILE A 111 -2.90 11.03 4.18
CA ILE A 111 -2.79 10.05 3.10
C ILE A 111 -3.83 8.94 3.32
N ILE A 112 -4.57 8.65 2.26
CA ILE A 112 -5.57 7.59 2.21
C ILE A 112 -5.35 6.75 0.96
N TYR A 113 -6.10 5.66 0.79
CA TYR A 113 -6.35 5.12 -0.54
C TYR A 113 -7.62 5.76 -1.11
N PRO A 114 -7.72 5.93 -2.44
CA PRO A 114 -8.92 6.46 -3.06
C PRO A 114 -10.16 5.69 -2.61
N LEU A 115 -11.21 6.42 -2.21
CA LEU A 115 -12.43 5.80 -1.71
C LEU A 115 -13.18 5.17 -2.88
N CYS A 116 -13.57 3.91 -2.70
CA CYS A 116 -14.49 3.24 -3.61
C CYS A 116 -15.38 2.28 -2.82
N ASP A 117 -16.52 1.91 -3.41
CA ASP A 117 -17.52 1.07 -2.75
C ASP A 117 -16.99 -0.31 -2.33
N SER A 118 -15.92 -0.78 -3.01
CA SER A 118 -15.27 -2.05 -2.71
C SER A 118 -14.22 -1.97 -1.59
N ASN A 119 -13.94 -0.78 -1.07
CA ASN A 119 -13.04 -0.61 0.07
C ASN A 119 -13.74 -1.16 1.32
N VAL A 120 -12.97 -1.90 2.11
CA VAL A 120 -13.44 -2.49 3.36
C VAL A 120 -12.87 -1.68 4.52
N TYR A 121 -13.72 -1.29 5.46
CA TYR A 121 -13.33 -0.53 6.64
C TYR A 121 -13.74 -1.25 7.92
N MET A 122 -13.01 -0.96 8.99
CA MET A 122 -13.32 -1.35 10.37
C MET A 122 -13.05 -0.16 11.29
N ILE A 123 -13.66 -0.14 12.49
CA ILE A 123 -13.29 0.80 13.55
C ILE A 123 -11.78 0.68 13.83
N SER A 124 -11.11 1.83 13.87
CA SER A 124 -9.71 1.92 14.26
C SER A 124 -9.56 1.48 15.73
N PRO A 125 -8.57 0.64 16.07
CA PRO A 125 -8.26 0.30 17.46
C PRO A 125 -7.98 1.51 18.36
N TYR A 126 -7.66 2.65 17.75
CA TYR A 126 -7.35 3.90 18.43
C TYR A 126 -8.52 4.90 18.42
N ALA A 127 -9.68 4.54 17.86
CA ALA A 127 -10.84 5.42 17.82
C ALA A 127 -11.28 5.79 19.25
N PRO A 128 -11.46 7.09 19.57
CA PRO A 128 -11.97 7.52 20.87
C PRO A 128 -13.45 7.15 21.01
N THR A 129 -13.74 5.96 21.52
CA THR A 129 -15.11 5.46 21.76
C THR A 129 -15.69 5.86 23.13
N HIS A 130 -15.05 6.79 23.83
CA HIS A 130 -15.51 7.25 25.14
C HIS A 130 -16.73 8.17 25.03
N MET A 131 -17.69 8.04 25.96
CA MET A 131 -19.01 8.70 25.92
C MET A 131 -19.02 10.24 26.01
N TYR A 132 -17.87 10.89 26.15
CA TYR A 132 -17.76 12.34 26.26
C TYR A 132 -16.65 12.90 25.37
N SER A 133 -16.45 12.31 24.20
CA SER A 133 -15.47 12.85 23.28
C SER A 133 -15.96 14.19 22.72
N SER A 134 -15.04 15.16 22.60
CA SER A 134 -15.31 16.42 21.91
C SER A 134 -15.72 16.22 20.45
N LEU A 135 -15.44 15.02 19.91
CA LEU A 135 -15.79 14.61 18.56
C LEU A 135 -17.28 14.33 18.40
N GLU A 136 -17.94 13.80 19.43
CA GLU A 136 -19.37 13.54 19.39
C GLU A 136 -20.17 14.84 19.32
N ALA A 137 -19.71 15.89 20.02
CA ALA A 137 -20.31 17.23 19.94
C ALA A 137 -20.19 17.82 18.52
N LYS A 138 -18.99 17.81 17.93
CA LYS A 138 -18.76 18.26 16.55
C LYS A 138 -19.54 17.45 15.52
N PHE A 139 -19.64 16.14 15.75
CA PHE A 139 -20.41 15.24 14.90
C PHE A 139 -21.90 15.57 14.95
N CYS A 140 -22.45 15.83 16.14
CA CYS A 140 -23.85 16.23 16.31
C CYS A 140 -24.15 17.60 15.65
N GLU A 141 -23.20 18.53 15.67
CA GLU A 141 -23.31 19.82 14.96
C GLU A 141 -23.41 19.64 13.44
N GLN A 142 -22.64 18.71 12.87
CA GLN A 142 -22.66 18.42 11.42
C GLN A 142 -23.81 17.48 11.01
N PHE A 143 -24.17 16.53 11.88
CA PHE A 143 -25.15 15.46 11.63
C PHE A 143 -26.14 15.34 12.81
N PRO A 144 -27.09 16.28 12.95
CA PRO A 144 -27.96 16.37 14.12
C PRO A 144 -28.89 15.18 14.33
N ASN A 145 -29.07 14.31 13.32
CA ASN A 145 -29.97 13.15 13.37
C ASN A 145 -29.22 11.81 13.50
N MET A 146 -27.90 11.81 13.62
CA MET A 146 -27.10 10.58 13.70
C MET A 146 -26.29 10.53 14.99
N SER A 147 -26.20 9.34 15.59
CA SER A 147 -25.25 9.09 16.68
C SER A 147 -23.94 8.57 16.11
N LEU A 148 -22.82 9.19 16.49
CA LEU A 148 -21.48 8.74 16.11
C LEU A 148 -21.25 7.28 16.51
N LEU A 149 -21.63 6.89 17.72
CA LEU A 149 -21.47 5.52 18.20
C LEU A 149 -22.33 4.51 17.41
N ALA A 150 -23.54 4.91 17.00
CA ALA A 150 -24.38 4.07 16.16
C ALA A 150 -23.73 3.84 14.78
N VAL A 151 -23.16 4.88 14.18
CA VAL A 151 -22.40 4.75 12.92
C VAL A 151 -21.17 3.87 13.12
N LEU A 152 -20.36 4.13 14.15
CA LEU A 152 -19.17 3.33 14.43
C LEU A 152 -19.52 1.86 14.66
N SER A 153 -20.65 1.56 15.32
CA SER A 153 -21.09 0.17 15.54
C SER A 153 -21.27 -0.64 14.25
N GLN A 154 -21.61 0.01 13.13
CA GLN A 154 -21.72 -0.63 11.81
C GLN A 154 -20.36 -1.11 11.28
N PHE A 155 -19.27 -0.47 11.71
CA PHE A 155 -17.89 -0.81 11.34
C PHE A 155 -17.19 -1.72 12.36
N SER A 156 -17.94 -2.28 13.33
CA SER A 156 -17.37 -3.19 14.34
C SER A 156 -16.76 -4.46 13.72
N LEU A 157 -17.25 -4.86 12.53
CA LEU A 157 -16.70 -5.90 11.69
C LEU A 157 -16.25 -5.30 10.35
N PRO A 158 -15.34 -5.95 9.61
CA PRO A 158 -14.99 -5.55 8.25
C PRO A 158 -16.26 -5.40 7.39
N ILE A 159 -16.55 -4.20 6.92
CA ILE A 159 -17.69 -3.93 6.05
C ILE A 159 -17.25 -3.14 4.82
N SER A 160 -17.79 -3.52 3.66
CA SER A 160 -17.57 -2.81 2.41
C SER A 160 -18.43 -1.54 2.39
N LEU A 161 -17.88 -0.43 1.87
CA LEU A 161 -18.64 0.81 1.74
C LEU A 161 -19.92 0.63 0.92
N SER A 162 -19.93 -0.26 -0.08
CA SER A 162 -21.10 -0.60 -0.90
C SER A 162 -22.36 -1.02 -0.12
N VAL A 163 -22.20 -1.51 1.10
CA VAL A 163 -23.30 -2.01 1.95
C VAL A 163 -23.96 -0.87 2.73
N LEU A 164 -23.32 0.28 2.80
CA LEU A 164 -23.80 1.44 3.54
C LEU A 164 -24.63 2.33 2.60
N ASP A 165 -25.81 2.75 3.06
CA ASP A 165 -26.74 3.59 2.28
C ASP A 165 -26.18 4.99 1.98
N ASP A 166 -25.16 5.44 2.74
CA ASP A 166 -24.48 6.73 2.53
C ASP A 166 -22.94 6.59 2.66
N PRO A 167 -22.28 5.99 1.66
CA PRO A 167 -20.89 5.52 1.77
C PRO A 167 -19.81 6.60 1.71
N MET A 168 -20.19 7.86 1.40
CA MET A 168 -19.27 8.90 0.93
C MET A 168 -19.20 10.13 1.84
N ASN A 169 -19.65 10.02 3.09
CA ASN A 169 -19.49 11.10 4.03
C ASN A 169 -18.07 11.08 4.60
N SER A 170 -17.19 11.90 4.01
CA SER A 170 -15.74 11.95 4.30
C SER A 170 -15.41 12.31 5.76
N SER A 171 -16.38 12.84 6.52
CA SER A 171 -16.17 13.31 7.90
C SER A 171 -15.69 12.23 8.86
N TYR A 172 -16.13 10.97 8.72
CA TYR A 172 -15.67 9.88 9.59
C TYR A 172 -14.18 9.56 9.40
N GLN A 173 -13.68 9.74 8.17
CA GLN A 173 -12.29 9.46 7.82
C GLN A 173 -11.35 10.60 8.18
N GLN A 174 -11.84 11.85 8.19
CA GLN A 174 -11.05 13.01 8.64
C GLN A 174 -10.58 12.87 10.09
N HIS A 175 -11.32 12.12 10.90
CA HIS A 175 -11.03 11.90 12.31
C HIS A 175 -10.28 10.59 12.60
N ARG A 176 -9.77 9.87 11.58
CA ARG A 176 -9.02 8.62 11.71
C ARG A 176 -9.75 7.55 12.56
N LEU A 177 -11.09 7.58 12.53
CA LEU A 177 -11.94 6.66 13.29
C LEU A 177 -12.05 5.28 12.64
N LEU A 178 -11.81 5.23 11.34
CA LEU A 178 -11.89 4.02 10.54
C LEU A 178 -10.53 3.69 9.96
N THR A 179 -10.26 2.40 9.90
CA THR A 179 -9.07 1.82 9.30
C THR A 179 -9.47 1.05 8.05
N GLN A 180 -8.78 1.32 6.94
CA GLN A 180 -8.99 0.60 5.69
C GLN A 180 -8.26 -0.75 5.72
N LEU A 181 -8.97 -1.80 5.31
CA LEU A 181 -8.40 -3.13 5.13
C LEU A 181 -8.14 -3.40 3.65
N HIS A 182 -6.94 -3.89 3.38
CA HIS A 182 -6.47 -4.29 2.07
C HIS A 182 -6.40 -5.80 1.95
N THR A 183 -6.68 -6.31 0.74
CA THR A 183 -6.62 -7.74 0.47
C THR A 183 -5.22 -8.11 0.02
N TYR A 184 -4.62 -9.08 0.71
CA TYR A 184 -3.33 -9.69 0.41
C TYR A 184 -3.53 -11.12 -0.02
N VAL A 185 -2.68 -11.58 -0.93
CA VAL A 185 -2.76 -12.93 -1.51
C VAL A 185 -1.51 -13.73 -1.12
N TYR A 186 -1.72 -14.96 -0.69
CA TYR A 186 -0.69 -15.94 -0.38
C TYR A 186 -0.85 -17.15 -1.30
N LEU A 187 0.22 -17.51 -1.98
CA LEU A 187 0.34 -18.81 -2.62
C LEU A 187 0.63 -19.86 -1.54
N ILE A 188 -0.26 -20.83 -1.40
CA ILE A 188 -0.09 -21.96 -0.49
C ILE A 188 -0.36 -23.22 -1.30
N PRO A 189 0.66 -24.02 -1.60
CA PRO A 189 0.46 -25.34 -2.18
C PRO A 189 -0.43 -26.18 -1.27
N PRO A 190 -1.34 -26.98 -1.84
CA PRO A 190 -2.04 -28.01 -1.11
C PRO A 190 -1.06 -29.16 -0.74
N GLU A 191 -0.11 -28.91 0.16
CA GLU A 191 0.65 -29.98 0.83
C GLU A 191 1.36 -29.46 2.10
N ARG A 192 0.54 -29.09 3.10
CA ARG A 192 0.92 -29.11 4.53
C ARG A 192 -0.17 -29.65 5.46
N ALA A 193 -1.30 -30.11 4.95
CA ALA A 193 -2.38 -30.64 5.80
C ALA A 193 -2.17 -32.12 6.20
N SER A 194 -1.20 -32.83 5.64
CA SER A 194 -1.04 -34.28 5.79
C SER A 194 0.31 -34.75 6.37
N SER A 195 1.22 -33.85 6.77
CA SER A 195 2.55 -34.25 7.29
C SER A 195 3.10 -33.38 8.42
N SER A 196 2.25 -32.88 9.33
CA SER A 196 2.72 -32.20 10.55
C SER A 196 1.82 -32.39 11.79
N LEU A 197 1.11 -33.52 11.89
CA LEU A 197 0.47 -33.97 13.14
C LEU A 197 1.27 -35.06 13.89
N GLN A 198 2.53 -35.27 13.51
CA GLN A 198 3.50 -35.99 14.34
C GLN A 198 4.84 -35.29 14.26
N ASN A 199 5.01 -34.25 15.08
CA ASN A 199 6.21 -33.91 15.85
C ASN A 199 6.01 -32.49 16.38
N GLY A 200 5.67 -32.40 17.66
CA GLY A 200 5.71 -31.14 18.37
C GLY A 200 7.16 -30.76 18.61
N GLU A 201 7.65 -29.76 17.89
CA GLU A 201 8.80 -28.96 18.30
C GLU A 201 8.59 -27.50 17.89
N LEU A 202 9.00 -26.64 18.80
CA LEU A 202 8.60 -25.25 18.95
C LEU A 202 9.17 -24.35 17.84
N ILE A 203 8.38 -23.33 17.53
CA ILE A 203 8.71 -22.18 16.67
C ILE A 203 9.84 -21.40 17.33
N GLU A 204 11.00 -21.32 16.68
CA GLU A 204 11.96 -20.23 16.86
C GLU A 204 12.79 -20.04 15.57
N ASP A 205 13.12 -18.78 15.30
CA ASP A 205 14.10 -18.31 14.31
C ASP A 205 13.73 -18.23 12.82
N THR A 206 13.22 -17.05 12.44
CA THR A 206 13.79 -16.34 11.29
C THR A 206 13.85 -14.84 11.58
N THR A 207 14.77 -14.46 12.47
CA THR A 207 15.37 -13.13 12.44
C THR A 207 16.87 -13.26 12.24
N ARG A 208 17.44 -12.28 11.50
CA ARG A 208 18.87 -11.97 11.32
C ARG A 208 19.60 -12.66 10.17
N THR A 209 19.74 -11.92 9.08
CA THR A 209 21.09 -11.63 8.54
C THR A 209 21.11 -10.30 7.79
N ILE A 210 21.36 -9.23 8.55
CA ILE A 210 22.07 -8.04 8.05
C ILE A 210 23.33 -7.96 8.91
N LYS A 211 24.51 -7.98 8.28
CA LYS A 211 25.76 -7.32 8.66
C LYS A 211 26.83 -7.68 7.63
N THR A 212 27.17 -6.74 6.74
CA THR A 212 28.34 -5.85 6.82
C THR A 212 29.66 -6.58 6.62
N LEU A 213 30.32 -6.31 5.48
CA LEU A 213 31.73 -6.57 5.24
C LEU A 213 32.43 -5.23 5.04
N GLU A 214 33.31 -4.88 5.97
CA GLU A 214 34.45 -4.00 5.75
C GLU A 214 35.74 -4.76 6.12
N SER A 215 36.77 -4.50 5.31
CA SER A 215 38.22 -4.51 5.56
C SER A 215 38.97 -5.79 5.98
N SER A 216 39.80 -6.25 5.02
CA SER A 216 41.24 -6.60 5.10
C SER A 216 41.79 -7.47 6.25
N ASP A 217 42.41 -8.61 5.91
CA ASP A 217 43.88 -8.74 5.87
C ASP A 217 44.37 -10.10 5.34
N LEU A 218 45.63 -10.09 4.88
CA LEU A 218 46.40 -11.09 4.11
C LEU A 218 46.60 -12.47 4.77
N SER A 219 46.71 -13.54 3.94
CA SER A 219 47.92 -14.38 3.83
C SER A 219 47.79 -15.50 2.75
N SER A 220 48.73 -15.48 1.78
CA SER A 220 49.47 -16.60 1.12
C SER A 220 48.82 -18.01 1.00
N SER A 221 48.82 -18.76 -0.11
CA SER A 221 49.91 -19.08 -1.05
C SER A 221 49.40 -20.00 -2.18
N TYR A 222 49.89 -19.74 -3.41
CA TYR A 222 50.33 -20.62 -4.51
C TYR A 222 49.74 -22.03 -4.76
N GLN A 223 49.17 -22.22 -5.98
CA GLN A 223 49.63 -23.09 -7.09
C GLN A 223 48.41 -23.37 -8.02
N SER A 224 48.33 -22.74 -9.19
CA SER A 224 48.78 -23.23 -10.51
C SER A 224 48.02 -24.46 -11.02
N GLU A 225 47.17 -24.31 -12.05
CA GLU A 225 47.47 -24.76 -13.42
C GLU A 225 46.35 -24.40 -14.42
N GLU A 226 46.79 -23.99 -15.61
CA GLU A 226 46.02 -23.68 -16.82
C GLU A 226 45.31 -24.91 -17.38
N SER A 227 44.16 -24.69 -18.05
CA SER A 227 43.97 -25.13 -19.44
C SER A 227 42.64 -24.61 -20.00
N LEU A 228 42.74 -23.74 -21.00
CA LEU A 228 41.67 -23.38 -21.92
C LEU A 228 41.49 -24.52 -22.94
N LEU A 229 40.26 -24.78 -23.38
CA LEU A 229 39.89 -25.14 -24.77
C LEU A 229 38.36 -25.27 -24.89
N SER A 230 37.76 -24.41 -25.72
CA SER A 230 36.41 -24.56 -26.31
C SER A 230 36.51 -25.31 -27.66
N PRO A 231 35.49 -25.32 -28.54
CA PRO A 231 34.10 -25.80 -28.47
C PRO A 231 33.85 -26.91 -29.53
N SER A 232 32.74 -27.65 -29.51
CA SER A 232 32.26 -28.41 -30.69
C SER A 232 30.77 -28.77 -30.64
N HIS A 233 30.06 -28.44 -31.72
CA HIS A 233 28.70 -28.85 -32.05
C HIS A 233 28.64 -30.28 -32.63
N SER A 234 27.57 -31.03 -32.38
CA SER A 234 26.84 -31.78 -33.43
C SER A 234 25.50 -32.34 -32.93
N LYS A 235 24.52 -32.30 -33.83
CA LYS A 235 23.09 -32.65 -33.72
C LYS A 235 22.87 -34.18 -33.77
N ALA A 236 21.79 -34.69 -33.14
CA ALA A 236 20.63 -35.29 -33.83
C ALA A 236 19.68 -36.06 -32.88
N SER A 237 18.41 -35.59 -32.85
CA SER A 237 17.14 -36.32 -32.79
C SER A 237 16.89 -37.47 -31.79
N SER A 238 15.92 -37.29 -30.90
CA SER A 238 14.69 -38.11 -30.90
C SER A 238 13.55 -37.33 -30.24
N VAL A 239 12.38 -37.45 -30.87
CA VAL A 239 11.14 -36.72 -30.60
C VAL A 239 10.39 -37.43 -29.49
N SER A 240 9.94 -36.70 -28.48
CA SER A 240 8.87 -37.13 -27.57
C SER A 240 8.09 -35.86 -27.22
N ASP A 241 6.81 -35.88 -27.58
CA ASP A 241 5.88 -34.77 -27.49
C ASP A 241 5.61 -34.38 -26.04
N GLU A 242 6.44 -33.48 -25.50
CA GLU A 242 6.10 -32.61 -24.38
C GLU A 242 5.90 -31.22 -25.00
N GLU A 243 4.72 -30.60 -24.82
CA GLU A 243 4.49 -29.22 -25.23
C GLU A 243 5.39 -28.30 -24.38
N ASP A 244 6.64 -28.14 -24.82
CA ASP A 244 7.64 -27.28 -24.23
C ASP A 244 7.10 -25.85 -24.11
N LEU A 245 6.75 -25.47 -22.89
CA LEU A 245 6.58 -24.07 -22.50
C LEU A 245 7.84 -23.31 -22.96
N SER A 246 7.63 -22.14 -23.56
CA SER A 246 8.71 -21.38 -24.20
C SER A 246 9.86 -21.11 -23.22
N LEU A 247 11.10 -21.03 -23.72
CA LEU A 247 12.30 -20.75 -22.91
C LEU A 247 12.13 -19.50 -22.00
N ARG A 248 11.29 -18.54 -22.40
CA ARG A 248 10.95 -17.34 -21.60
C ARG A 248 10.00 -17.61 -20.43
N GLU A 249 9.10 -18.57 -20.57
CA GLU A 249 8.19 -19.01 -19.50
C GLU A 249 8.96 -19.84 -18.47
N GLN A 250 9.91 -20.67 -18.91
CA GLN A 250 10.82 -21.41 -18.03
C GLN A 250 11.74 -20.46 -17.23
N ASP A 251 12.19 -19.35 -17.83
CA ASP A 251 12.98 -18.32 -17.14
C ASP A 251 12.14 -17.52 -16.11
N CYS A 252 10.87 -17.24 -16.40
CA CYS A 252 9.96 -16.60 -15.43
C CYS A 252 9.65 -17.51 -14.23
N ILE A 253 9.50 -18.82 -14.48
CA ILE A 253 9.27 -19.85 -13.45
C ILE A 253 10.54 -20.12 -12.59
N ARG A 254 11.73 -19.81 -13.11
CA ARG A 254 13.00 -19.83 -12.35
C ARG A 254 13.21 -18.55 -11.53
N GLN A 255 12.67 -17.41 -11.97
CA GLN A 255 12.77 -16.12 -11.27
C GLN A 255 11.73 -15.96 -10.15
N ALA A 256 10.56 -16.59 -10.28
CA ALA A 256 9.69 -16.83 -9.14
C ALA A 256 10.28 -18.02 -8.37
N ASN A 257 10.98 -17.78 -7.26
CA ASN A 257 11.50 -18.82 -6.34
C ASN A 257 10.37 -19.74 -5.83
N LEU A 258 9.85 -20.58 -6.71
CA LEU A 258 8.75 -21.48 -6.49
C LEU A 258 9.32 -22.87 -6.26
N THR A 259 8.85 -23.51 -5.20
CA THR A 259 9.11 -24.90 -4.89
C THR A 259 8.54 -25.79 -6.01
N PRO A 260 9.11 -26.97 -6.26
CA PRO A 260 8.56 -27.92 -7.23
C PRO A 260 7.10 -28.28 -6.94
N LEU A 261 6.71 -28.35 -5.65
CA LEU A 261 5.34 -28.62 -5.22
C LEU A 261 4.35 -27.48 -5.57
N GLU A 262 4.80 -26.22 -5.54
CA GLU A 262 4.02 -25.08 -6.03
C GLU A 262 3.70 -25.24 -7.51
N ARG A 263 4.71 -25.59 -8.33
CA ARG A 263 4.52 -25.77 -9.77
C ARG A 263 3.54 -26.90 -10.07
N ASP A 264 3.68 -28.05 -9.43
CA ASP A 264 2.84 -29.21 -9.70
C ASP A 264 1.38 -28.96 -9.32
N SER A 265 1.15 -28.20 -8.24
CA SER A 265 -0.18 -27.78 -7.80
C SER A 265 -0.81 -26.78 -8.78
N ILE A 266 -0.01 -25.81 -9.24
CA ILE A 266 -0.46 -24.83 -10.25
C ILE A 266 -0.77 -25.52 -11.57
N ILE A 267 0.05 -26.48 -12.03
CA ILE A 267 -0.17 -27.23 -13.28
C ILE A 267 -1.44 -28.08 -13.19
N ARG A 268 -1.68 -28.70 -12.02
CA ARG A 268 -2.91 -29.48 -11.77
C ARG A 268 -4.15 -28.61 -11.91
N ASP A 269 -4.17 -27.43 -11.28
CA ASP A 269 -5.28 -26.49 -11.39
C ASP A 269 -5.35 -25.82 -12.78
N ALA A 270 -4.20 -25.63 -13.45
CA ALA A 270 -4.14 -25.05 -14.78
C ALA A 270 -4.78 -25.93 -15.86
N SER A 271 -4.91 -27.24 -15.64
CA SER A 271 -5.60 -28.15 -16.57
C SER A 271 -7.06 -27.77 -16.81
N HIS A 272 -7.68 -27.03 -15.88
CA HIS A 272 -9.06 -26.54 -15.99
C HIS A 272 -9.16 -25.08 -16.46
N ASN A 273 -8.04 -24.36 -16.54
CA ASN A 273 -7.98 -22.93 -16.82
C ASN A 273 -7.36 -22.64 -18.20
N SER A 274 -7.59 -21.44 -18.74
CA SER A 274 -7.03 -21.08 -20.04
C SER A 274 -5.51 -20.87 -19.97
N LYS A 275 -4.79 -21.10 -21.07
CA LYS A 275 -3.34 -20.85 -21.17
C LYS A 275 -3.00 -19.37 -20.83
N ASP A 276 -3.89 -18.44 -21.15
CA ASP A 276 -3.73 -17.01 -20.82
C ASP A 276 -3.89 -16.71 -19.32
N ASP A 277 -4.81 -17.39 -18.63
CA ASP A 277 -4.96 -17.27 -17.19
C ASP A 277 -3.72 -17.79 -16.45
N LEU A 278 -3.17 -18.93 -16.88
CA LEU A 278 -1.93 -19.47 -16.33
C LEU A 278 -0.76 -18.49 -16.52
N LYS A 279 -0.63 -17.90 -17.70
CA LYS A 279 0.40 -16.89 -17.98
C LYS A 279 0.28 -15.66 -17.07
N ASN A 280 -0.94 -15.16 -16.87
CA ASN A 280 -1.20 -14.06 -15.95
C ASN A 280 -0.91 -14.46 -14.49
N PHE A 281 -1.25 -15.69 -14.09
CA PHE A 281 -0.95 -16.21 -12.77
C PHE A 281 0.55 -16.26 -12.49
N ILE A 282 1.35 -16.79 -13.43
CA ILE A 282 2.81 -16.84 -13.31
C ILE A 282 3.38 -15.42 -13.21
N ARG A 283 2.85 -14.48 -14.00
CA ARG A 283 3.23 -13.06 -13.95
C ARG A 283 2.96 -12.44 -12.57
N PHE A 284 1.86 -12.79 -11.90
CA PHE A 284 1.51 -12.22 -10.59
C PHE A 284 2.05 -12.99 -9.39
N CYS A 285 2.59 -14.18 -9.62
CA CYS A 285 3.13 -15.05 -8.59
C CYS A 285 4.15 -14.38 -7.64
N PRO A 286 5.04 -13.46 -8.08
CA PRO A 286 5.95 -12.74 -7.18
C PRO A 286 5.22 -11.91 -6.12
N TYR A 287 3.99 -11.46 -6.41
CA TYR A 287 3.19 -10.65 -5.50
C TYR A 287 2.43 -11.48 -4.47
N PHE A 288 2.16 -12.76 -4.75
CA PHE A 288 1.39 -13.69 -3.90
C PHE A 288 2.18 -14.23 -2.71
N ARG A 289 2.97 -13.36 -2.07
CA ARG A 289 3.74 -13.64 -0.84
C ARG A 289 3.18 -12.89 0.37
N GLY A 290 2.01 -12.27 0.22
CA GLY A 290 1.38 -11.45 1.25
C GLY A 290 2.09 -10.15 1.58
N ARG A 291 2.96 -9.65 0.70
CA ARG A 291 3.65 -8.36 0.86
C ARG A 291 3.03 -7.22 0.07
N HIS A 292 2.23 -7.56 -0.93
CA HIS A 292 1.61 -6.60 -1.84
C HIS A 292 0.11 -6.80 -1.76
N HIS A 293 -0.61 -5.70 -1.55
CA HIS A 293 -2.07 -5.71 -1.59
C HIS A 293 -2.56 -5.58 -3.04
N LEU A 294 -3.85 -5.83 -3.25
CA LEU A 294 -4.44 -5.81 -4.61
C LEU A 294 -4.22 -4.51 -5.37
N GLU A 295 -4.35 -3.35 -4.71
CA GLU A 295 -4.23 -2.04 -5.38
C GLU A 295 -2.79 -1.79 -5.88
N GLU A 296 -1.78 -2.28 -5.16
CA GLU A 296 -0.38 -2.24 -5.63
C GLU A 296 -0.17 -3.14 -6.83
N ILE A 297 -0.70 -4.37 -6.80
CA ILE A 297 -0.62 -5.31 -7.93
C ILE A 297 -1.33 -4.71 -9.16
N MET A 298 -2.53 -4.14 -8.95
CA MET A 298 -3.29 -3.46 -10.00
C MET A 298 -2.50 -2.32 -10.64
N TYR A 299 -1.82 -1.53 -9.83
CA TYR A 299 -0.99 -0.42 -10.28
C TYR A 299 0.25 -0.90 -11.04
N CYS A 300 1.06 -1.77 -10.43
CA CYS A 300 2.33 -2.24 -10.99
C CYS A 300 2.13 -3.00 -12.30
N GLU A 301 1.07 -3.82 -12.37
CA GLU A 301 0.81 -4.67 -13.53
C GLU A 301 -0.17 -4.05 -14.54
N ASN A 302 -0.68 -2.85 -14.24
CA ASN A 302 -1.69 -2.13 -15.01
C ASN A 302 -2.91 -3.00 -15.35
N ILE A 303 -3.47 -3.65 -14.33
CA ILE A 303 -4.59 -4.59 -14.44
C ILE A 303 -5.82 -4.05 -13.70
N ARG A 304 -7.01 -4.27 -14.28
CA ARG A 304 -8.28 -3.92 -13.64
C ARG A 304 -8.60 -4.88 -12.49
N ARG A 305 -9.23 -4.36 -11.43
CA ARG A 305 -9.65 -5.13 -10.25
C ARG A 305 -10.46 -6.38 -10.60
N SER A 306 -11.44 -6.26 -11.50
CA SER A 306 -12.29 -7.38 -11.91
C SER A 306 -11.53 -8.51 -12.57
N HIS A 307 -10.53 -8.19 -13.42
CA HIS A 307 -9.67 -9.20 -14.05
C HIS A 307 -8.79 -9.90 -13.02
N LEU A 308 -8.20 -9.14 -12.09
CA LEU A 308 -7.40 -9.72 -11.02
C LEU A 308 -8.23 -10.62 -10.10
N LEU A 309 -9.40 -10.17 -9.64
CA LEU A 309 -10.29 -10.97 -8.79
C LEU A 309 -10.79 -12.24 -9.50
N SER A 310 -11.15 -12.15 -10.79
CA SER A 310 -11.54 -13.31 -11.60
C SER A 310 -10.42 -14.35 -11.68
N LEU A 311 -9.18 -13.89 -11.86
CA LEU A 311 -8.02 -14.78 -11.83
C LEU A 311 -7.81 -15.42 -10.44
N LEU A 312 -7.91 -14.65 -9.37
CA LEU A 312 -7.76 -15.18 -8.01
C LEU A 312 -8.84 -16.24 -7.68
N ASP A 313 -10.07 -16.06 -8.16
CA ASP A 313 -11.15 -17.03 -7.96
C ASP A 313 -10.92 -18.33 -8.74
N LYS A 314 -10.37 -18.26 -9.97
CA LYS A 314 -9.98 -19.44 -10.75
C LYS A 314 -8.87 -20.28 -10.11
N PHE A 315 -7.99 -19.66 -9.35
CA PHE A 315 -6.86 -20.31 -8.66
C PHE A 315 -7.06 -20.38 -7.14
N ARG A 316 -8.31 -20.30 -6.66
CA ARG A 316 -8.64 -20.26 -5.22
C ARG A 316 -8.16 -21.49 -4.44
N ASN A 317 -7.98 -22.64 -5.11
CA ASN A 317 -7.51 -23.86 -4.46
C ASN A 317 -6.04 -23.79 -4.01
N VAL A 318 -5.23 -22.95 -4.67
CA VAL A 318 -3.80 -22.74 -4.36
C VAL A 318 -3.53 -21.38 -3.72
N LEU A 319 -4.56 -20.55 -3.55
CA LEU A 319 -4.44 -19.19 -3.03
C LEU A 319 -5.27 -19.00 -1.76
N ILE A 320 -4.68 -18.29 -0.78
CA ILE A 320 -5.41 -17.76 0.36
C ILE A 320 -5.41 -16.24 0.30
N THR A 321 -6.59 -15.64 0.45
CA THR A 321 -6.76 -14.20 0.55
C THR A 321 -6.99 -13.81 2.01
N CYS A 322 -6.21 -12.84 2.50
CA CYS A 322 -6.35 -12.30 3.84
C CYS A 322 -6.57 -10.78 3.77
N GLN A 323 -7.23 -10.21 4.76
CA GLN A 323 -7.48 -8.77 4.85
C GLN A 323 -6.74 -8.18 6.04
N PHE A 324 -5.89 -7.19 5.80
CA PHE A 324 -5.10 -6.51 6.82
C PHE A 324 -5.02 -5.02 6.56
N GLU A 325 -4.74 -4.24 7.60
CA GLU A 325 -4.38 -2.84 7.45
C GLU A 325 -3.04 -2.74 6.71
N ASP A 326 -2.94 -1.85 5.73
CA ASP A 326 -1.69 -1.68 4.99
C ASP A 326 -0.64 -0.97 5.84
N THR A 327 0.44 -1.71 6.16
CA THR A 327 1.55 -1.22 6.97
C THR A 327 2.20 0.05 6.45
N ALA A 328 2.20 0.30 5.14
CA ALA A 328 2.77 1.54 4.60
C ALA A 328 1.90 2.73 5.00
N VAL A 329 0.59 2.69 4.77
CA VAL A 329 -0.32 3.75 5.21
C VAL A 329 -0.46 3.84 6.73
N VAL A 330 -0.40 2.72 7.48
CA VAL A 330 -0.31 2.78 8.95
C VAL A 330 0.93 3.51 9.39
N ALA A 331 2.08 3.15 8.82
CA ALA A 331 3.35 3.78 9.17
C ALA A 331 3.26 5.27 8.83
N LEU A 332 2.75 5.62 7.65
CA LEU A 332 2.50 7.01 7.23
C LEU A 332 1.60 7.77 8.22
N ASN A 333 0.47 7.19 8.62
CA ASN A 333 -0.51 7.84 9.49
C ASN A 333 -0.22 7.70 10.99
N LYS A 334 0.73 6.86 11.41
CA LYS A 334 1.28 6.85 12.79
C LYS A 334 2.49 7.79 12.92
N ARG A 335 3.21 8.00 11.82
CA ARG A 335 4.32 8.95 11.65
C ARG A 335 3.82 10.40 11.52
N LEU A 336 2.55 10.60 11.13
CA LEU A 336 1.86 11.89 10.91
C LEU A 336 0.64 12.03 11.81
#